data_AF-A0A800E8K2-F1
#
_entry.id   AF-A0A800E8K2-F1
#
_cell.length_a   1.000
_cell.length_b   1.000
_cell.length_c   1.000
_cell.angle_alpha   90.00
_cell.angle_beta   90.00
_cell.angle_gamma   90.00
#
_symmetry.space_group_name_H-M   'P 1'
#
loop_
_entity.id
_entity.type
_entity.pdbx_description
1 polymer ?
#
loop_
_entity_poly.entity_id
_entity_poly.type
_entity_poly.pdbx_seq_one_letter_code
_entity_poly.pdbx_strand_id
1 'polypeptide(L)'
;MYYIRKIKALLILGFSVLVLFSCEKDVLIGDNDAPYYGGVPTVLVEFYVNRVFIDLIGREPFDEEMENEVAFLRSFDLSMEGRDSLIIKLQTDTTFIEGDSSYKFAYYHRMYEILKVRMIEGASNGYIESEAGNAYQRYVVDSIAGEMLDAYKRLLIYHNLQDVIKSELQYYNGIIGIKEIHRRMIFNAVYDEINMNVFNYINAVFDNLLFRYPTLFEFDESYKMISDNTPQILLGQSGQSKYDFADIVCDSKGFYEGVIQWAYLTLIARVPTSEEVDKHMNTFYYDYDFQYIQRQIMISDEYAHFK
;
A
#
# COMPACT_ATOMS: atom_id res chain seq x y z
N MET A 1 22.02 21.43 -56.20
CA MET A 1 21.37 20.38 -55.37
C MET A 1 22.34 19.50 -54.55
N TYR A 2 23.64 19.46 -54.90
CA TYR A 2 24.65 18.65 -54.18
C TYR A 2 25.13 19.29 -52.85
N TYR A 3 25.20 20.63 -52.78
CA TYR A 3 25.67 21.36 -51.58
C TYR A 3 24.71 21.28 -50.38
N ILE A 4 23.40 21.30 -50.61
CA ILE A 4 22.37 21.27 -49.55
C ILE A 4 22.33 19.91 -48.84
N ARG A 5 22.66 18.80 -49.54
CA ARG A 5 22.72 17.46 -48.96
C ARG A 5 23.90 17.28 -48.00
N LYS A 6 25.06 17.90 -48.28
CA LYS A 6 26.22 17.86 -47.37
C LYS A 6 26.00 18.65 -46.08
N ILE A 7 25.29 19.78 -46.15
CA ILE A 7 24.95 20.59 -44.98
C ILE A 7 23.94 19.87 -44.07
N LYS A 8 22.94 19.18 -44.63
CA LYS A 8 22.03 18.33 -43.85
C LYS A 8 22.74 17.14 -43.21
N ALA A 9 23.67 16.49 -43.91
CA ALA A 9 24.46 15.40 -43.35
C ALA A 9 25.39 15.86 -42.22
N LEU A 10 26.01 17.04 -42.33
CA LEU A 10 26.82 17.63 -41.25
C LEU A 10 25.98 18.07 -40.05
N LEU A 11 24.77 18.60 -40.26
CA LEU A 11 23.86 18.98 -39.17
C LEU A 11 23.30 17.77 -38.43
N ILE A 12 22.99 16.68 -39.15
CA ILE A 12 22.54 15.42 -38.53
C ILE A 12 23.70 14.77 -37.76
N LEU A 13 24.91 14.74 -38.32
CA LEU A 13 26.09 14.21 -37.61
C LEU A 13 26.46 15.05 -36.37
N GLY A 14 26.29 16.38 -36.44
CA GLY A 14 26.51 17.29 -35.31
C GLY A 14 25.47 17.13 -34.19
N PHE A 15 24.21 16.85 -34.53
CA PHE A 15 23.16 16.60 -33.54
C PHE A 15 23.33 15.22 -32.86
N SER A 16 23.81 14.20 -33.59
CA SER A 16 24.11 12.88 -33.02
C SER A 16 25.25 12.89 -32.01
N VAL A 17 26.21 13.80 -32.13
CA VAL A 17 27.36 13.91 -31.20
C VAL A 17 26.98 14.64 -29.92
N LEU A 18 25.97 15.51 -29.93
CA LEU A 18 25.48 16.22 -28.73
C LEU A 18 24.67 15.32 -27.78
N VAL A 19 24.05 14.25 -28.28
CA VAL A 19 23.29 13.31 -27.43
C VAL A 19 24.22 12.32 -26.70
N LEU A 20 25.45 12.12 -27.16
CA LEU A 20 26.42 11.19 -26.55
C LEU A 20 27.22 11.80 -25.38
N PHE A 21 27.00 13.07 -25.02
CA PHE A 21 27.64 13.74 -23.90
C PHE A 21 26.69 14.21 -22.80
N SER A 22 25.42 13.79 -22.81
CA SER A 22 24.53 13.95 -21.66
C SER A 22 24.80 12.85 -20.63
N CYS A 23 26.03 12.80 -20.14
CA CYS A 23 26.37 12.11 -18.91
C CYS A 23 26.02 13.11 -17.80
N GLU A 24 24.87 12.93 -17.18
CA GLU A 24 24.54 13.63 -15.95
C GLU A 24 25.63 13.22 -14.95
N LYS A 25 26.30 14.20 -14.37
CA LYS A 25 27.35 13.95 -13.42
C LYS A 25 26.65 13.47 -12.16
N ASP A 26 26.51 12.15 -12.01
CA ASP A 26 26.27 11.55 -10.72
C ASP A 26 27.35 12.10 -9.81
N VAL A 27 26.95 13.02 -8.93
CA VAL A 27 27.78 13.40 -7.80
C VAL A 27 27.73 12.18 -6.90
N LEU A 28 28.57 11.19 -7.22
CA LEU A 28 29.02 10.22 -6.24
C LEU A 28 29.68 11.04 -5.14
N ILE A 29 28.94 11.28 -4.07
CA ILE A 29 29.51 11.67 -2.79
C ILE A 29 30.36 10.47 -2.39
N GLY A 30 31.64 10.52 -2.77
CA GLY A 30 32.64 9.59 -2.29
C GLY A 30 32.77 9.73 -0.77
N ASP A 31 32.86 8.60 -0.10
CA ASP A 31 33.01 8.43 1.35
C ASP A 31 31.80 8.87 2.20
N ASN A 32 30.63 8.28 1.96
CA ASN A 32 29.67 8.09 3.05
C ASN A 32 30.01 6.77 3.75
N ASP A 33 31.06 6.77 4.56
CA ASP A 33 31.31 5.66 5.48
C ASP A 33 30.06 5.48 6.34
N ALA A 34 29.56 4.24 6.42
CA ALA A 34 28.41 3.95 7.27
C ALA A 34 28.70 4.43 8.70
N PRO A 35 27.73 5.06 9.39
CA PRO A 35 27.95 5.51 10.76
C PRO A 35 28.46 4.36 11.63
N TYR A 36 29.43 4.64 12.51
CA TYR A 36 29.95 3.61 13.39
C TYR A 36 28.94 3.30 14.50
N TYR A 37 28.29 2.14 14.42
CA TYR A 37 27.29 1.70 15.39
C TYR A 37 27.85 0.80 16.51
N GLY A 38 29.18 0.62 16.61
CA GLY A 38 29.78 -0.23 17.64
C GLY A 38 29.53 0.23 19.07
N GLY A 39 29.12 1.49 19.27
CA GLY A 39 28.70 2.04 20.56
C GLY A 39 27.23 1.81 20.94
N VAL A 40 26.39 1.29 20.02
CA VAL A 40 24.96 1.07 20.29
C VAL A 40 24.82 -0.05 21.33
N PRO A 41 24.16 0.18 22.48
CA PRO A 41 23.92 -0.86 23.49
C PRO A 41 23.07 -2.02 22.95
N THR A 42 23.32 -3.25 23.41
CA THR A 42 22.55 -4.44 22.97
C THR A 42 21.05 -4.28 23.18
N VAL A 43 20.64 -3.65 24.28
CA VAL A 43 19.24 -3.36 24.58
C VAL A 43 18.58 -2.50 23.49
N LEU A 44 19.29 -1.56 22.85
CA LEU A 44 18.73 -0.79 21.74
C LEU A 44 18.53 -1.66 20.48
N VAL A 45 19.44 -2.61 20.24
CA VAL A 45 19.32 -3.56 19.11
C VAL A 45 18.14 -4.50 19.35
N GLU A 46 17.97 -5.01 20.57
CA GLU A 46 16.80 -5.81 20.97
C GLU A 46 15.50 -5.03 20.79
N PHE A 47 15.46 -3.75 21.17
CA PHE A 47 14.28 -2.90 20.92
C PHE A 47 14.00 -2.71 19.44
N TYR A 48 15.03 -2.54 18.61
CA TYR A 48 14.85 -2.47 17.16
C TYR A 48 14.27 -3.79 16.61
N VAL A 49 14.83 -4.94 16.98
CA VAL A 49 14.33 -6.26 16.55
C VAL A 49 12.88 -6.46 17.00
N ASN A 50 12.57 -6.20 18.27
CA ASN A 50 11.21 -6.28 18.81
C ASN A 50 10.23 -5.44 17.98
N ARG A 51 10.58 -4.19 17.72
CA ARG A 51 9.73 -3.27 16.97
C ARG A 51 9.52 -3.75 15.53
N VAL A 52 10.57 -4.20 14.85
CA VAL A 52 10.50 -4.75 13.48
C VAL A 52 9.54 -5.94 13.42
N PHE A 53 9.61 -6.87 14.37
CA PHE A 53 8.69 -8.02 14.47
C PHE A 53 7.25 -7.57 14.73
N ILE A 54 7.01 -6.70 15.70
CA ILE A 54 5.66 -6.24 16.04
C ILE A 54 5.02 -5.49 14.85
N ASP A 55 5.76 -4.58 14.23
CA ASP A 55 5.23 -3.74 13.17
C ASP A 55 4.94 -4.54 11.89
N LEU A 56 5.79 -5.53 11.55
CA LEU A 56 5.62 -6.32 10.32
C LEU A 56 4.76 -7.56 10.48
N ILE A 57 4.87 -8.30 11.58
CA ILE A 57 4.19 -9.60 11.73
C ILE A 57 3.23 -9.64 12.94
N GLY A 58 3.15 -8.57 13.74
CA GLY A 58 2.12 -8.42 14.76
C GLY A 58 2.39 -9.14 16.09
N ARG A 59 3.62 -9.59 16.33
CA ARG A 59 4.04 -10.22 17.59
C ARG A 59 5.49 -9.90 17.95
N GLU A 60 5.88 -10.15 19.19
CA GLU A 60 7.28 -10.14 19.60
C GLU A 60 8.04 -11.36 19.03
N PRO A 61 9.35 -11.26 18.79
CA PRO A 61 10.20 -12.40 18.48
C PRO A 61 10.25 -13.37 19.66
N PHE A 62 10.35 -14.67 19.37
CA PHE A 62 10.71 -15.67 20.38
C PHE A 62 12.16 -15.47 20.84
N ASP A 63 12.52 -16.03 22.00
CA ASP A 63 13.87 -15.88 22.58
C ASP A 63 14.99 -16.24 21.58
N GLU A 64 14.82 -17.34 20.84
CA GLU A 64 15.78 -17.79 19.82
C GLU A 64 15.79 -16.87 18.59
N GLU A 65 14.64 -16.34 18.17
CA GLU A 65 14.57 -15.36 17.09
C GLU A 65 15.31 -14.07 17.50
N MET A 66 15.07 -13.58 18.73
CA MET A 66 15.75 -12.40 19.27
C MET A 66 17.26 -12.58 19.31
N GLU A 67 17.75 -13.69 19.89
CA GLU A 67 19.19 -13.97 19.97
C GLU A 67 19.83 -14.02 18.58
N ASN A 68 19.21 -14.74 17.65
CA ASN A 68 19.71 -14.90 16.28
C ASN A 68 19.72 -13.58 15.51
N GLU A 69 18.65 -12.79 15.55
CA GLU A 69 18.58 -11.53 14.80
C GLU A 69 19.50 -10.46 15.38
N VAL A 70 19.65 -10.39 16.71
CA VAL A 70 20.63 -9.49 17.33
C VAL A 70 22.06 -9.88 16.90
N ALA A 71 22.40 -11.17 16.95
CA ALA A 71 23.71 -11.65 16.51
C ALA A 71 23.97 -11.38 15.02
N PHE A 72 22.96 -11.61 14.18
CA PHE A 72 22.99 -11.31 12.75
C PHE A 72 23.25 -9.83 12.49
N LEU A 73 22.45 -8.93 13.08
CA LEU A 73 22.62 -7.49 12.90
C LEU A 73 23.99 -7.01 13.38
N ARG A 74 24.52 -7.57 14.47
CA ARG A 74 25.87 -7.27 14.98
C ARG A 74 26.96 -7.73 14.01
N SER A 75 26.81 -8.89 13.39
CA SER A 75 27.76 -9.36 12.37
C SER A 75 27.79 -8.48 11.12
N PHE A 76 26.72 -7.70 10.90
CA PHE A 76 26.57 -6.72 9.81
C PHE A 76 26.82 -5.28 10.28
N ASP A 77 27.47 -5.11 11.45
CA ASP A 77 27.79 -3.80 12.05
C ASP A 77 26.57 -2.87 12.19
N LEU A 78 25.36 -3.44 12.34
CA LEU A 78 24.08 -2.71 12.39
C LEU A 78 23.83 -1.83 11.14
N SER A 79 24.47 -2.16 10.02
CA SER A 79 24.34 -1.45 8.75
C SER A 79 22.90 -1.45 8.21
N MET A 80 22.59 -0.48 7.35
CA MET A 80 21.30 -0.42 6.66
C MET A 80 21.05 -1.69 5.83
N GLU A 81 22.09 -2.31 5.26
CA GLU A 81 21.98 -3.57 4.51
C GLU A 81 21.60 -4.77 5.40
N GLY A 82 22.20 -4.86 6.59
CA GLY A 82 21.81 -5.87 7.58
C GLY A 82 20.37 -5.68 8.05
N ARG A 83 19.96 -4.43 8.30
CA ARG A 83 18.59 -4.07 8.66
C ARG A 83 17.59 -4.43 7.55
N ASP A 84 17.92 -4.12 6.30
CA ASP A 84 17.11 -4.44 5.12
C ASP A 84 16.92 -5.96 4.98
N SER A 85 17.99 -6.73 5.17
CA SER A 85 17.97 -8.20 5.12
C SER A 85 17.03 -8.83 6.15
N LEU A 86 17.04 -8.33 7.39
CA LEU A 86 16.09 -8.76 8.42
C LEU A 86 14.64 -8.47 8.01
N ILE A 87 14.37 -7.26 7.48
CA ILE A 87 13.02 -6.89 7.06
C ILE A 87 12.56 -7.74 5.87
N ILE A 88 13.42 -7.97 4.87
CA ILE A 88 13.12 -8.85 3.73
C ILE A 88 12.81 -10.27 4.20
N LYS A 89 13.58 -10.80 5.16
CA LYS A 89 13.31 -12.10 5.77
C LYS A 89 11.87 -12.16 6.31
N LEU A 90 11.46 -11.17 7.11
CA LEU A 90 10.10 -11.14 7.64
C LEU A 90 9.02 -10.96 6.57
N GLN A 91 9.30 -10.24 5.49
CA GLN A 91 8.36 -10.01 4.40
C GLN A 91 8.21 -11.19 3.43
N THR A 92 9.20 -12.09 3.34
CA THR A 92 9.30 -13.03 2.22
C THR A 92 9.57 -14.49 2.59
N ASP A 93 10.09 -14.79 3.78
CA ASP A 93 10.46 -16.16 4.17
C ASP A 93 9.22 -17.05 4.37
N THR A 94 9.19 -18.18 3.66
CA THR A 94 8.11 -19.17 3.68
C THR A 94 8.41 -20.38 4.58
N THR A 95 9.55 -20.38 5.28
CA THR A 95 9.93 -21.45 6.19
C THR A 95 8.88 -21.60 7.29
N PHE A 96 8.56 -22.85 7.64
CA PHE A 96 7.53 -23.12 8.63
C PHE A 96 7.93 -22.62 10.02
N ILE A 97 7.04 -21.84 10.64
CA ILE A 97 7.16 -21.36 12.02
C ILE A 97 5.87 -21.72 12.75
N GLU A 98 6.00 -22.40 13.88
CA GLU A 98 4.86 -22.75 14.72
C GLU A 98 4.14 -21.48 15.20
N GLY A 99 2.81 -21.44 15.05
CA GLY A 99 2.00 -20.25 15.33
C GLY A 99 1.78 -19.33 14.14
N ASP A 100 2.79 -19.12 13.29
CA ASP A 100 2.72 -18.17 12.18
C ASP A 100 2.47 -18.81 10.81
N SER A 101 2.66 -20.13 10.70
CA SER A 101 2.85 -20.85 9.43
C SER A 101 4.13 -20.46 8.68
N SER A 102 4.45 -19.17 8.53
CA SER A 102 5.73 -18.62 8.06
C SER A 102 5.76 -17.11 8.30
N TYR A 103 6.94 -16.48 8.29
CA TYR A 103 7.01 -15.02 8.41
C TYR A 103 6.25 -14.30 7.30
N LYS A 104 6.39 -14.77 6.05
CA LYS A 104 5.64 -14.21 4.92
C LYS A 104 4.14 -14.27 5.20
N PHE A 105 3.62 -15.40 5.65
CA PHE A 105 2.20 -15.52 5.95
C PHE A 105 1.78 -14.53 7.05
N ALA A 106 2.51 -14.48 8.16
CA ALA A 106 2.24 -13.56 9.26
C ALA A 106 2.29 -12.08 8.82
N TYR A 107 3.22 -11.71 7.94
CA TYR A 107 3.31 -10.37 7.37
C TYR A 107 2.05 -9.98 6.58
N TYR A 108 1.61 -10.83 5.65
CA TYR A 108 0.42 -10.54 4.85
C TYR A 108 -0.86 -10.60 5.68
N HIS A 109 -0.91 -11.47 6.69
CA HIS A 109 -2.00 -11.50 7.67
C HIS A 109 -2.07 -10.18 8.45
N ARG A 110 -0.92 -9.69 8.95
CA ARG A 110 -0.82 -8.41 9.66
C ARG A 110 -1.27 -7.24 8.78
N MET A 111 -0.85 -7.21 7.52
CA MET A 111 -1.27 -6.21 6.54
C MET A 111 -2.79 -6.22 6.34
N TYR A 112 -3.39 -7.40 6.15
CA TYR A 112 -4.83 -7.56 6.02
C TYR A 112 -5.58 -7.06 7.27
N GLU A 113 -5.15 -7.44 8.46
CA GLU A 113 -5.76 -7.01 9.72
C GLU A 113 -5.65 -5.49 9.96
N ILE A 114 -4.49 -4.87 9.71
CA ILE A 114 -4.35 -3.41 9.87
C ILE A 114 -5.27 -2.66 8.91
N LEU A 115 -5.37 -3.10 7.64
CA LEU A 115 -6.27 -2.49 6.67
C LEU A 115 -7.74 -2.64 7.07
N LYS A 116 -8.11 -3.80 7.64
CA LYS A 116 -9.46 -3.97 8.20
C LYS A 116 -9.73 -3.06 9.37
N VAL A 117 -8.79 -2.93 10.32
CA VAL A 117 -8.92 -2.00 11.46
C VAL A 117 -9.18 -0.58 10.98
N ARG A 118 -8.44 -0.15 9.95
CA ARG A 118 -8.53 1.20 9.41
C ARG A 118 -9.82 1.47 8.63
N MET A 119 -10.24 0.52 7.79
CA MET A 119 -11.32 0.77 6.83
C MET A 119 -12.67 0.24 7.30
N ILE A 120 -12.69 -0.91 7.96
CA ILE A 120 -13.93 -1.60 8.34
C ILE A 120 -13.98 -1.91 9.85
N GLU A 121 -13.39 -1.02 10.65
CA GLU A 121 -13.39 -1.08 12.13
C GLU A 121 -12.95 -2.43 12.72
N GLY A 122 -12.08 -3.15 12.02
CA GLY A 122 -11.55 -4.43 12.47
C GLY A 122 -12.58 -5.57 12.40
N ALA A 123 -13.56 -5.46 11.50
CA ALA A 123 -14.55 -6.50 11.26
C ALA A 123 -13.90 -7.90 11.14
N SER A 124 -14.42 -8.86 11.91
CA SER A 124 -13.92 -10.24 11.88
C SER A 124 -14.33 -10.94 10.58
N ASN A 125 -13.51 -11.89 10.12
CA ASN A 125 -13.87 -12.67 8.93
C ASN A 125 -15.20 -13.41 9.14
N GLY A 126 -15.48 -13.91 10.35
CA GLY A 126 -16.75 -14.55 10.68
C GLY A 126 -17.96 -13.61 10.54
N TYR A 127 -17.83 -12.33 10.90
CA TYR A 127 -18.88 -11.34 10.67
C TYR A 127 -19.07 -11.06 9.18
N ILE A 128 -17.98 -10.84 8.42
CA ILE A 128 -18.03 -10.62 6.97
C ILE A 128 -18.67 -11.82 6.26
N GLU A 129 -18.34 -13.05 6.68
CA GLU A 129 -18.94 -14.28 6.17
C GLU A 129 -20.43 -14.40 6.50
N SER A 130 -20.85 -14.01 7.71
CA SER A 130 -22.27 -13.97 8.08
C SER A 130 -23.04 -13.01 7.18
N GLU A 131 -22.52 -11.82 6.93
CA GLU A 131 -23.16 -10.84 6.06
C GLU A 131 -23.18 -11.30 4.59
N ALA A 132 -22.11 -11.95 4.12
CA ALA A 132 -22.09 -12.58 2.81
C ALA A 132 -23.17 -13.69 2.71
N GLY A 133 -23.29 -14.54 3.73
CA GLY A 133 -24.33 -15.56 3.83
C GLY A 133 -25.73 -14.97 3.77
N ASN A 134 -25.99 -13.91 4.54
CA ASN A 134 -27.26 -13.18 4.53
C ASN A 134 -27.59 -12.62 3.14
N ALA A 135 -26.62 -12.01 2.46
CA ALA A 135 -26.78 -11.50 1.11
C ALA A 135 -27.12 -12.63 0.12
N TYR A 136 -26.42 -13.76 0.19
CA TYR A 136 -26.66 -14.91 -0.68
C TYR A 136 -28.04 -15.55 -0.46
N GLN A 137 -28.49 -15.68 0.79
CA GLN A 137 -29.84 -16.19 1.07
C GLN A 137 -30.92 -15.28 0.49
N ARG A 138 -30.77 -13.94 0.60
CA ARG A 138 -31.70 -12.98 -0.02
C ARG A 138 -31.69 -13.07 -1.54
N TYR A 139 -30.52 -13.23 -2.15
CA TYR A 139 -30.41 -13.50 -3.59
C TYR A 139 -31.26 -14.70 -4.03
N VAL A 140 -31.20 -15.82 -3.30
CA VAL A 140 -32.00 -17.02 -3.61
C VAL A 140 -33.51 -16.73 -3.50
N VAL A 141 -33.94 -16.03 -2.46
CA VAL A 141 -35.35 -15.65 -2.26
C VAL A 141 -35.84 -14.77 -3.41
N ASP A 142 -35.12 -13.69 -3.73
CA ASP A 142 -35.48 -12.74 -4.79
C ASP A 142 -35.48 -13.43 -6.16
N SER A 143 -34.52 -14.33 -6.40
CA SER A 143 -34.43 -15.11 -7.65
C SER A 143 -35.61 -16.07 -7.82
N ILE A 144 -36.08 -16.73 -6.76
CA ILE A 144 -37.26 -17.62 -6.82
C ILE A 144 -38.54 -16.80 -7.02
N ALA A 145 -38.61 -15.60 -6.43
CA ALA A 145 -39.73 -14.68 -6.59
C ALA A 145 -39.80 -14.02 -7.98
N GLY A 146 -38.73 -14.11 -8.78
CA GLY A 146 -38.63 -13.49 -10.11
C GLY A 146 -38.18 -12.02 -10.07
N GLU A 147 -37.77 -11.50 -8.92
CA GLU A 147 -37.29 -10.12 -8.72
C GLU A 147 -35.81 -10.00 -9.09
N MET A 148 -35.51 -10.20 -10.38
CA MET A 148 -34.13 -10.45 -10.83
C MET A 148 -33.18 -9.26 -10.60
N LEU A 149 -33.67 -8.02 -10.68
CA LEU A 149 -32.84 -6.83 -10.45
C LEU A 149 -32.29 -6.80 -9.02
N ASP A 150 -33.15 -7.04 -8.04
CA ASP A 150 -32.74 -7.05 -6.64
C ASP A 150 -31.92 -8.29 -6.31
N ALA A 151 -32.24 -9.44 -6.90
CA ALA A 151 -31.42 -10.63 -6.82
C ALA A 151 -29.96 -10.34 -7.24
N TYR A 152 -29.74 -9.69 -8.40
CA TYR A 152 -28.39 -9.35 -8.84
C TYR A 152 -27.67 -8.36 -7.91
N LYS A 153 -28.37 -7.39 -7.31
CA LYS A 153 -27.77 -6.50 -6.30
C LYS A 153 -27.30 -7.29 -5.07
N ARG A 154 -28.09 -8.26 -4.60
CA ARG A 154 -27.72 -9.14 -3.48
C ARG A 154 -26.52 -10.01 -3.82
N LEU A 155 -26.47 -10.54 -5.03
CA LEU A 155 -25.35 -11.33 -5.50
C LEU A 155 -24.05 -10.50 -5.58
N LEU A 156 -24.14 -9.24 -6.03
CA LEU A 156 -22.99 -8.34 -6.04
C LEU A 156 -22.46 -8.06 -4.63
N ILE A 157 -23.34 -7.82 -3.66
CA ILE A 157 -22.95 -7.65 -2.24
C ILE A 157 -22.18 -8.89 -1.74
N TYR A 158 -22.71 -10.08 -2.01
CA TYR A 158 -22.04 -11.33 -1.66
C TYR A 158 -20.63 -11.40 -2.24
N HIS A 159 -20.46 -11.12 -3.54
CA HIS A 159 -19.15 -11.17 -4.18
C HIS A 159 -18.17 -10.14 -3.62
N ASN A 160 -18.61 -8.90 -3.39
CA ASN A 160 -17.75 -7.86 -2.82
C ASN A 160 -17.26 -8.23 -1.41
N LEU A 161 -18.12 -8.81 -0.56
CA LEU A 161 -17.72 -9.29 0.77
C LEU A 161 -16.74 -10.47 0.68
N GLN A 162 -16.96 -11.38 -0.26
CA GLN A 162 -16.03 -12.48 -0.53
C GLN A 162 -14.67 -11.99 -1.06
N ASP A 163 -14.66 -10.91 -1.84
CA ASP A 163 -13.44 -10.31 -2.35
C ASP A 163 -12.58 -9.69 -1.23
N VAL A 164 -13.22 -9.13 -0.19
CA VAL A 164 -12.52 -8.69 1.04
C VAL A 164 -11.81 -9.88 1.69
N ILE A 165 -12.52 -10.98 1.96
CA ILE A 165 -11.92 -12.16 2.61
C ILE A 165 -10.79 -12.75 1.77
N LYS A 166 -11.00 -12.88 0.46
CA LYS A 166 -9.99 -13.45 -0.46
C LYS A 166 -8.79 -12.53 -0.66
N SER A 167 -8.90 -11.24 -0.32
CA SER A 167 -7.83 -10.27 -0.57
C SER A 167 -6.54 -10.59 0.17
N GLU A 168 -6.62 -11.19 1.36
CA GLU A 168 -5.45 -11.61 2.15
C GLU A 168 -4.56 -12.58 1.34
N LEU A 169 -5.12 -13.73 0.96
CA LEU A 169 -4.37 -14.74 0.22
C LEU A 169 -4.04 -14.29 -1.21
N GLN A 170 -4.87 -13.47 -1.83
CA GLN A 170 -4.56 -12.92 -3.15
C GLN A 170 -3.40 -11.93 -3.09
N TYR A 171 -3.29 -11.12 -2.04
CA TYR A 171 -2.18 -10.20 -1.86
C TYR A 171 -0.89 -10.98 -1.52
N TYR A 172 -0.97 -11.96 -0.61
CA TYR A 172 0.13 -12.87 -0.28
C TYR A 172 0.73 -13.59 -1.52
N ASN A 173 -0.13 -13.99 -2.45
CA ASN A 173 0.26 -14.68 -3.68
C ASN A 173 0.63 -13.73 -4.84
N GLY A 174 0.59 -12.41 -4.63
CA GLY A 174 0.87 -11.42 -5.68
C GLY A 174 -0.16 -11.39 -6.81
N ILE A 175 -1.38 -11.89 -6.58
CA ILE A 175 -2.50 -11.87 -7.54
C ILE A 175 -3.09 -10.45 -7.62
N ILE A 176 -3.09 -9.74 -6.49
CA ILE A 176 -3.53 -8.35 -6.39
C ILE A 176 -2.43 -7.50 -5.77
N GLY A 177 -2.42 -6.20 -6.07
CA GLY A 177 -1.50 -5.23 -5.49
C GLY A 177 -2.15 -4.37 -4.40
N ILE A 178 -1.36 -3.41 -3.89
CA ILE A 178 -1.78 -2.51 -2.80
C ILE A 178 -3.05 -1.69 -3.12
N LYS A 179 -3.21 -1.26 -4.39
CA LYS A 179 -4.42 -0.58 -4.88
C LYS A 179 -5.67 -1.44 -4.66
N GLU A 180 -5.61 -2.69 -5.10
CA GLU A 180 -6.79 -3.54 -5.18
C GLU A 180 -7.23 -4.05 -3.80
N ILE A 181 -6.30 -4.33 -2.88
CA ILE A 181 -6.66 -4.64 -1.49
C ILE A 181 -7.35 -3.44 -0.81
N HIS A 182 -6.86 -2.21 -1.00
CA HIS A 182 -7.52 -1.00 -0.48
C HIS A 182 -8.90 -0.78 -1.10
N ARG A 183 -9.03 -0.91 -2.43
CA ARG A 183 -10.30 -0.75 -3.14
C ARG A 183 -11.37 -1.71 -2.60
N ARG A 184 -11.02 -2.97 -2.34
CA ARG A 184 -11.95 -3.96 -1.76
C ARG A 184 -12.36 -3.61 -0.33
N MET A 185 -11.44 -3.05 0.47
CA MET A 185 -11.75 -2.62 1.83
C MET A 185 -12.74 -1.45 1.89
N ILE A 186 -12.74 -0.56 0.89
CA ILE A 186 -13.70 0.56 0.80
C ILE A 186 -14.93 0.28 -0.08
N PHE A 187 -14.95 -0.84 -0.81
CA PHE A 187 -16.03 -1.21 -1.73
C PHE A 187 -16.71 -2.50 -1.29
N ASN A 188 -17.36 -2.48 -0.14
CA ASN A 188 -18.13 -3.59 0.41
C ASN A 188 -19.24 -3.09 1.35
N ALA A 189 -20.18 -3.97 1.67
CA ALA A 189 -21.34 -3.60 2.48
C ALA A 189 -21.02 -3.25 3.94
N VAL A 190 -19.93 -3.76 4.52
CA VAL A 190 -19.51 -3.40 5.89
C VAL A 190 -19.03 -1.95 5.94
N TYR A 191 -18.20 -1.55 4.99
CA TYR A 191 -17.77 -0.16 4.85
C TYR A 191 -18.97 0.79 4.64
N ASP A 192 -19.97 0.32 3.89
CA ASP A 192 -21.19 1.09 3.63
C ASP A 192 -22.06 1.26 4.88
N GLU A 193 -22.16 0.22 5.70
CA GLU A 193 -22.90 0.26 6.97
C GLU A 193 -22.26 1.24 7.94
N ILE A 194 -20.94 1.19 8.11
CA ILE A 194 -20.17 2.10 8.97
C ILE A 194 -20.42 3.56 8.57
N ASN A 195 -20.38 3.85 7.26
CA ASN A 195 -20.52 5.21 6.77
C ASN A 195 -21.98 5.66 6.61
N MET A 196 -22.95 4.74 6.60
CA MET A 196 -24.40 4.95 6.58
C MET A 196 -25.00 5.61 5.32
N ASN A 197 -24.30 6.53 4.67
CA ASN A 197 -24.80 7.26 3.51
C ASN A 197 -23.68 7.72 2.58
N VAL A 198 -24.04 8.15 1.37
CA VAL A 198 -23.10 8.57 0.32
C VAL A 198 -22.25 9.76 0.74
N PHE A 199 -22.79 10.73 1.48
CA PHE A 199 -22.04 11.90 1.94
C PHE A 199 -20.89 11.48 2.86
N ASN A 200 -21.18 10.66 3.86
CA ASN A 200 -20.19 10.15 4.80
C ASN A 200 -19.20 9.21 4.09
N TYR A 201 -19.67 8.34 3.19
CA TYR A 201 -18.83 7.44 2.42
C TYR A 201 -17.75 8.19 1.63
N ILE A 202 -18.12 9.25 0.89
CA ILE A 202 -17.16 10.04 0.10
C ILE A 202 -16.12 10.67 1.03
N ASN A 203 -16.56 11.32 2.11
CA ASN A 203 -15.64 11.96 3.06
C ASN A 203 -14.71 10.93 3.72
N ALA A 204 -15.23 9.78 4.12
CA ALA A 204 -14.45 8.71 4.72
C ALA A 204 -13.44 8.12 3.74
N VAL A 205 -13.79 7.93 2.47
CA VAL A 205 -12.84 7.43 1.45
C VAL A 205 -11.70 8.43 1.24
N PHE A 206 -12.01 9.72 1.12
CA PHE A 206 -10.99 10.77 0.96
C PHE A 206 -10.08 10.87 2.19
N ASP A 207 -10.64 10.84 3.40
CA ASP A 207 -9.87 10.89 4.63
C ASP A 207 -9.00 9.64 4.80
N ASN A 208 -9.61 8.46 4.64
CA ASN A 208 -8.94 7.18 4.82
C ASN A 208 -7.90 6.89 3.74
N LEU A 209 -8.04 7.36 2.50
CA LEU A 209 -7.10 7.03 1.42
C LEU A 209 -6.16 8.17 1.06
N LEU A 210 -6.61 9.42 1.17
CA LEU A 210 -5.88 10.60 0.70
C LEU A 210 -5.46 11.53 1.85
N PHE A 211 -5.82 11.23 3.11
CA PHE A 211 -5.51 12.04 4.29
C PHE A 211 -5.96 13.51 4.19
N ARG A 212 -7.08 13.73 3.50
CA ARG A 212 -7.70 15.04 3.35
C ARG A 212 -9.19 14.90 3.11
N TYR A 213 -9.94 15.99 3.27
CA TYR A 213 -11.31 16.06 2.78
C TYR A 213 -11.36 16.34 1.27
N PRO A 214 -12.46 15.93 0.59
CA PRO A 214 -12.69 16.32 -0.79
C PRO A 214 -12.89 17.83 -0.90
N THR A 215 -12.45 18.41 -2.00
CA THR A 215 -12.90 19.75 -2.41
C THR A 215 -14.38 19.71 -2.77
N LEU A 216 -15.05 20.88 -2.80
CA LEU A 216 -16.47 20.94 -3.18
C LEU A 216 -16.74 20.31 -4.55
N PHE A 217 -15.86 20.57 -5.53
CA PHE A 217 -15.97 19.98 -6.86
C PHE A 217 -15.83 18.45 -6.82
N GLU A 218 -14.79 17.94 -6.15
CA GLU A 218 -14.61 16.48 -6.03
C GLU A 218 -15.80 15.82 -5.33
N PHE A 219 -16.34 16.45 -4.30
CA PHE A 219 -17.50 15.94 -3.58
C PHE A 219 -18.73 15.88 -4.49
N ASP A 220 -19.05 16.98 -5.19
CA ASP A 220 -20.24 17.07 -6.05
C ASP A 220 -20.19 16.06 -7.20
N GLU A 221 -19.04 15.91 -7.86
CA GLU A 221 -18.85 14.94 -8.95
C GLU A 221 -18.90 13.50 -8.40
N SER A 222 -18.30 13.24 -7.24
CA SER A 222 -18.38 11.92 -6.59
C SER A 222 -19.83 11.57 -6.21
N TYR A 223 -20.59 12.54 -5.68
CA TYR A 223 -21.96 12.33 -5.26
C TYR A 223 -22.86 11.96 -6.43
N LYS A 224 -22.78 12.69 -7.54
CA LYS A 224 -23.54 12.41 -8.77
C LYS A 224 -23.13 11.08 -9.41
N MET A 225 -21.84 10.73 -9.36
CA MET A 225 -21.32 9.45 -9.86
C MET A 225 -21.88 8.26 -9.07
N ILE A 226 -21.95 8.38 -7.74
CA ILE A 226 -22.41 7.29 -6.86
C ILE A 226 -23.94 7.21 -6.78
N SER A 227 -24.62 8.35 -6.61
CA SER A 227 -26.06 8.39 -6.31
C SER A 227 -26.91 8.35 -7.58
N ASP A 228 -26.51 9.10 -8.60
CA ASP A 228 -27.32 9.27 -9.81
C ASP A 228 -26.86 8.33 -10.93
N ASN A 229 -25.73 7.64 -10.76
CA ASN A 229 -25.06 6.82 -11.78
C ASN A 229 -24.87 7.58 -13.11
N THR A 230 -24.50 8.87 -12.99
CA THR A 230 -24.24 9.73 -14.14
C THR A 230 -22.75 9.75 -14.46
N PRO A 231 -22.34 9.85 -15.74
CA PRO A 231 -20.94 10.00 -16.10
C PRO A 231 -20.37 11.31 -15.56
N GLN A 232 -19.34 11.24 -14.73
CA GLN A 232 -18.64 12.38 -14.12
C GLN A 232 -17.13 12.25 -14.31
N ILE A 233 -16.39 13.34 -14.10
CA ILE A 233 -14.92 13.34 -14.14
C ILE A 233 -14.39 13.63 -12.74
N LEU A 234 -13.64 12.69 -12.18
CA LEU A 234 -13.01 12.80 -10.87
C LEU A 234 -11.52 12.52 -11.00
N LEU A 235 -10.67 13.37 -10.42
CA LEU A 235 -9.20 13.22 -10.43
C LEU A 235 -8.60 12.96 -11.84
N GLY A 236 -9.24 13.51 -12.88
CA GLY A 236 -8.82 13.37 -14.27
C GLY A 236 -9.30 12.10 -14.98
N GLN A 237 -10.07 11.24 -14.31
CA GLN A 237 -10.64 10.01 -14.88
C GLN A 237 -12.17 10.09 -14.95
N SER A 238 -12.76 9.43 -15.95
CA SER A 238 -14.21 9.35 -16.11
C SER A 238 -14.75 8.13 -15.39
N GLY A 239 -15.87 8.29 -14.66
CA GLY A 239 -16.57 7.20 -13.99
C GLY A 239 -18.08 7.45 -13.95
N GLN A 240 -18.88 6.41 -13.70
CA GLN A 240 -20.34 6.52 -13.68
C GLN A 240 -21.00 5.66 -12.60
N SER A 241 -20.21 5.08 -11.70
CA SER A 241 -20.69 4.19 -10.65
C SER A 241 -19.84 4.31 -9.39
N LYS A 242 -20.35 3.75 -8.29
CA LYS A 242 -19.58 3.62 -7.05
C LYS A 242 -18.31 2.79 -7.19
N TYR A 243 -18.33 1.78 -8.07
CA TYR A 243 -17.13 1.01 -8.38
C TYR A 243 -16.08 1.89 -9.06
N ASP A 244 -16.49 2.66 -10.07
CA ASP A 244 -15.58 3.56 -10.79
C ASP A 244 -15.01 4.62 -9.84
N PHE A 245 -15.84 5.18 -8.94
CA PHE A 245 -15.35 6.08 -7.90
C PHE A 245 -14.23 5.44 -7.06
N ALA A 246 -14.46 4.23 -6.52
CA ALA A 246 -13.48 3.54 -5.70
C ALA A 246 -12.21 3.20 -6.49
N ASP A 247 -12.33 2.79 -7.76
CA ASP A 247 -11.19 2.50 -8.62
C ASP A 247 -10.38 3.78 -8.94
N ILE A 248 -11.04 4.87 -9.31
CA ILE A 248 -10.41 6.17 -9.63
C ILE A 248 -9.62 6.70 -8.42
N VAL A 249 -10.22 6.66 -7.23
CA VAL A 249 -9.52 7.15 -6.02
C VAL A 249 -8.30 6.29 -5.72
N CYS A 250 -8.43 4.96 -5.73
CA CYS A 250 -7.33 4.03 -5.46
C CYS A 250 -6.26 3.97 -6.57
N ASP A 251 -6.50 4.55 -7.74
CA ASP A 251 -5.54 4.66 -8.84
C ASP A 251 -4.86 6.05 -8.93
N SER A 252 -5.32 7.01 -8.13
CA SER A 252 -4.85 8.38 -8.19
C SER A 252 -3.45 8.54 -7.59
N LYS A 253 -2.68 9.54 -8.03
CA LYS A 253 -1.42 9.91 -7.38
C LYS A 253 -1.58 10.18 -5.88
N GLY A 254 -2.70 10.83 -5.52
CA GLY A 254 -3.02 11.11 -4.12
C GLY A 254 -3.19 9.84 -3.28
N PHE A 255 -3.63 8.72 -3.86
CA PHE A 255 -3.69 7.44 -3.14
C PHE A 255 -2.29 6.92 -2.81
N TYR A 256 -1.37 6.95 -3.77
CA TYR A 256 0.01 6.51 -3.53
C TYR A 256 0.73 7.40 -2.52
N GLU A 257 0.53 8.72 -2.59
CA GLU A 257 0.99 9.66 -1.56
C GLU A 257 0.37 9.35 -0.18
N GLY A 258 -0.93 9.05 -0.16
CA GLY A 258 -1.63 8.64 1.04
C GLY A 258 -1.08 7.34 1.64
N VAL A 259 -0.78 6.34 0.82
CA VAL A 259 -0.16 5.09 1.30
C VAL A 259 1.24 5.34 1.89
N ILE A 260 2.03 6.25 1.30
CA ILE A 260 3.32 6.67 1.88
C ILE A 260 3.09 7.37 3.23
N GLN A 261 2.17 8.32 3.30
CA GLN A 261 1.83 9.00 4.55
C GLN A 261 1.35 8.03 5.63
N TRP A 262 0.55 7.03 5.26
CA TRP A 262 0.12 5.97 6.16
C TRP A 262 1.30 5.14 6.69
N ALA A 263 2.26 4.78 5.84
CA ALA A 263 3.45 4.03 6.27
C ALA A 263 4.25 4.82 7.31
N TYR A 264 4.47 6.12 7.08
CA TYR A 264 5.17 7.01 7.99
C TYR A 264 4.44 7.18 9.34
N LEU A 265 3.13 7.39 9.30
CA LEU A 265 2.32 7.52 10.52
C LEU A 265 2.32 6.22 11.33
N THR A 266 2.29 5.07 10.65
CA THR A 266 2.27 3.75 11.31
C THR A 266 3.63 3.40 11.90
N LEU A 267 4.70 3.59 11.13
CA LEU A 267 6.04 3.10 11.50
C LEU A 267 6.82 4.07 12.37
N ILE A 268 6.67 5.39 12.18
CA ILE A 268 7.45 6.40 12.91
C ILE A 268 6.60 7.53 13.54
N ALA A 269 5.27 7.39 13.50
CA ALA A 269 4.33 8.30 14.19
C ALA A 269 4.45 9.79 13.80
N ARG A 270 4.82 10.09 12.55
CA ARG A 270 4.80 11.45 12.00
C ARG A 270 4.38 11.47 10.53
N VAL A 271 4.03 12.65 10.03
CA VAL A 271 3.78 12.88 8.60
C VAL A 271 5.14 12.95 7.87
N PRO A 272 5.28 12.38 6.66
CA PRO A 272 6.48 12.54 5.85
C PRO A 272 6.66 14.00 5.41
N THR A 273 7.91 14.41 5.23
CA THR A 273 8.24 15.69 4.59
C THR A 273 7.96 15.62 3.09
N SER A 274 7.84 16.77 2.41
CA SER A 274 7.64 16.80 0.96
C SER A 274 8.78 16.14 0.19
N GLU A 275 10.01 16.22 0.68
CA GLU A 275 11.17 15.55 0.08
C GLU A 275 11.07 14.01 0.20
N GLU A 276 10.64 13.50 1.36
CA GLU A 276 10.42 12.07 1.55
C GLU A 276 9.29 11.53 0.66
N VAL A 277 8.18 12.28 0.56
CA VAL A 277 7.09 11.92 -0.35
C VAL A 277 7.57 11.90 -1.80
N ASP A 278 8.26 12.95 -2.25
CA ASP A 278 8.76 13.03 -3.62
C ASP A 278 9.73 11.88 -3.94
N LYS A 279 10.68 11.61 -3.03
CA LYS A 279 11.62 10.50 -3.16
C LYS A 279 10.91 9.16 -3.37
N HIS A 280 9.91 8.85 -2.53
CA HIS A 280 9.17 7.59 -2.63
C HIS A 280 8.24 7.54 -3.84
N MET A 281 7.62 8.66 -4.21
CA MET A 281 6.73 8.74 -5.37
C MET A 281 7.44 8.51 -6.70
N ASN A 282 8.75 8.83 -6.78
CA ASN A 282 9.56 8.57 -7.97
C ASN A 282 9.68 7.07 -8.32
N THR A 283 9.49 6.17 -7.35
CA THR A 283 9.50 4.71 -7.59
C THR A 283 8.13 4.08 -7.40
N PHE A 284 7.45 4.38 -6.28
CA PHE A 284 6.24 3.68 -5.84
C PHE A 284 5.06 3.79 -6.82
N TYR A 285 4.94 4.93 -7.50
CA TYR A 285 3.89 5.13 -8.49
C TYR A 285 4.05 4.23 -9.73
N TYR A 286 5.22 3.63 -9.92
CA TYR A 286 5.53 2.79 -11.09
C TYR A 286 5.66 1.31 -10.73
N ASP A 287 6.30 0.98 -9.60
CA ASP A 287 6.51 -0.41 -9.18
C ASP A 287 5.41 -0.97 -8.29
N TYR A 288 4.65 -0.09 -7.61
CA TYR A 288 3.63 -0.42 -6.62
C TYR A 288 4.15 -1.27 -5.45
N ASP A 289 5.45 -1.24 -5.18
CA ASP A 289 6.12 -2.02 -4.14
C ASP A 289 6.02 -1.32 -2.78
N PHE A 290 4.92 -1.60 -2.07
CA PHE A 290 4.72 -1.06 -0.72
C PHE A 290 5.73 -1.62 0.29
N GLN A 291 6.15 -2.87 0.10
CA GLN A 291 7.15 -3.53 0.94
C GLN A 291 8.46 -2.75 0.91
N TYR A 292 8.87 -2.23 -0.26
CA TYR A 292 10.04 -1.38 -0.40
C TYR A 292 9.91 -0.08 0.41
N ILE A 293 8.75 0.57 0.39
CA ILE A 293 8.52 1.79 1.19
C ILE A 293 8.67 1.51 2.68
N GLN A 294 8.10 0.40 3.17
CA GLN A 294 8.31 -0.01 4.57
C GLN A 294 9.79 -0.21 4.87
N ARG A 295 10.53 -0.91 4.00
CA ARG A 295 11.98 -1.12 4.17
C ARG A 295 12.74 0.19 4.29
N GLN A 296 12.52 1.14 3.37
CA GLN A 296 13.22 2.43 3.39
C GLN A 296 12.99 3.24 4.67
N ILE A 297 11.81 3.13 5.28
CA ILE A 297 11.51 3.79 6.56
C ILE A 297 12.19 3.04 7.71
N MET A 298 12.06 1.71 7.76
CA MET A 298 12.47 0.89 8.89
C MET A 298 13.99 0.70 9.01
N ILE A 299 14.75 0.78 7.91
CA ILE A 299 16.22 0.75 7.96
C ILE A 299 16.83 2.04 8.51
N SER A 300 16.06 3.13 8.57
CA SER A 300 16.56 4.45 9.00
C SER A 300 16.93 4.48 10.47
N ASP A 301 17.87 5.35 10.84
CA ASP A 301 18.23 5.57 12.25
C ASP A 301 17.10 6.23 13.06
N GLU A 302 16.17 6.90 12.39
CA GLU A 302 14.99 7.46 13.04
C GLU A 302 14.08 6.35 13.57
N TYR A 303 13.83 5.32 12.76
CA TYR A 303 13.07 4.16 13.19
C TYR A 303 13.86 3.30 14.19
N ALA A 304 15.15 3.08 13.93
CA ALA A 304 15.99 2.23 14.78
C ALA A 304 16.38 2.85 16.13
N HIS A 305 16.32 4.18 16.26
CA HIS A 305 16.83 4.92 17.42
C HIS A 305 18.31 4.67 17.71
N PHE A 306 19.14 4.47 16.68
CA PHE A 306 20.59 4.23 16.83
C PHE A 306 21.44 5.53 16.81
N LYS A 307 20.85 6.64 17.26
CA LYS A 307 21.53 7.94 17.39
C LYS A 307 22.29 8.06 18.70
#